data_AF-A0A0B0PY14-F1
#
_entry.id   AF-A0A0B0PY14-F1
#
_cell.length_a   1.000
_cell.length_b   1.000
_cell.length_c   1.000
_cell.angle_alpha   90.00
_cell.angle_beta   90.00
_cell.angle_gamma   90.00
#
_symmetry.space_group_name_H-M   'P 1'
#
loop_
_entity.id
_entity.type
_entity.pdbx_description
1 polymer ?
#
loop_
_entity_poly.entity_id
_entity_poly.type
_entity_poly.pdbx_seq_one_letter_code
_entity_poly.pdbx_strand_id
1 'polypeptide(L)'
;MRLDSRIQRKERTVSELEQAAAKAEEISSGQKVGRLQFFEITHRKKDGSPMTSETGEIMEKLKEKKAEYEAIASTNSSVNLKNIDNRIITEVLGPERYGRV
;
A
#
# COMPACT_ATOMS: atom_id res chain seq x y z
N MET A 1 -28.97 24.97 9.54
CA MET A 1 -28.04 24.40 8.53
C MET A 1 -27.57 23.03 9.01
N ARG A 2 -27.93 21.94 8.32
CA ARG A 2 -27.52 20.55 8.63
C ARG A 2 -27.21 19.75 7.34
N LEU A 3 -26.82 20.46 6.28
CA LEU A 3 -26.57 19.85 4.96
C LEU A 3 -25.11 19.39 4.83
N ASP A 4 -24.18 20.14 5.42
CA ASP A 4 -22.74 19.93 5.24
C ASP A 4 -22.22 18.63 5.87
N SER A 5 -22.80 18.20 7.00
CA SER A 5 -22.39 16.96 7.69
C SER A 5 -22.87 15.67 6.99
N ARG A 6 -23.89 15.74 6.13
CA ARG A 6 -24.28 14.61 5.27
C ARG A 6 -23.38 14.51 4.03
N ILE A 7 -22.98 15.65 3.48
CA ILE A 7 -22.08 15.73 2.32
C ILE A 7 -20.69 15.24 2.71
N GLN A 8 -20.12 15.72 3.83
CA GLN A 8 -18.83 15.24 4.32
C GLN A 8 -18.81 13.74 4.65
N ARG A 9 -19.91 13.19 5.19
CA ARG A 9 -20.03 11.75 5.44
C ARG A 9 -20.07 10.94 4.15
N LYS A 10 -20.78 11.43 3.12
CA LYS A 10 -20.83 10.78 1.80
C LYS A 10 -19.45 10.79 1.13
N GLU A 11 -18.76 11.93 1.10
CA GLU A 11 -17.43 12.03 0.50
C GLU A 11 -16.43 11.09 1.17
N ARG A 12 -16.41 11.03 2.52
CA ARG A 12 -15.55 10.09 3.25
C ARG A 12 -15.79 8.64 2.86
N THR A 13 -17.06 8.23 2.78
CA THR A 13 -17.42 6.85 2.41
C THR A 13 -17.07 6.51 0.96
N VAL A 14 -17.16 7.47 0.04
CA VAL A 14 -16.84 7.24 -1.37
C VAL A 14 -15.33 7.04 -1.52
N SER A 15 -14.49 7.85 -0.86
CA SER A 15 -13.03 7.66 -0.87
C SER A 15 -12.58 6.33 -0.24
N GLU A 16 -13.24 5.88 0.83
CA GLU A 16 -12.95 4.58 1.44
C GLU A 16 -13.30 3.41 0.49
N LEU A 17 -14.44 3.51 -0.22
CA LEU A 17 -14.86 2.50 -1.20
C LEU A 17 -13.94 2.48 -2.44
N GLU A 18 -13.48 3.65 -2.90
CA GLU A 18 -12.53 3.76 -4.03
C GLU A 18 -11.18 3.13 -3.69
N GLN A 19 -10.66 3.38 -2.47
CA GLN A 19 -9.42 2.74 -2.00
C GLN A 19 -9.57 1.23 -1.86
N ALA A 20 -10.73 0.74 -1.42
CA ALA A 20 -11.02 -0.69 -1.33
C ALA A 20 -11.12 -1.34 -2.72
N ALA A 21 -11.73 -0.66 -3.69
CA ALA A 21 -11.86 -1.14 -5.07
C ALA A 21 -10.51 -1.22 -5.78
N ALA A 22 -9.67 -0.18 -5.69
CA ALA A 22 -8.32 -0.18 -6.27
C ALA A 22 -7.47 -1.32 -5.70
N LYS A 23 -7.59 -1.59 -4.39
CA LYS A 23 -6.88 -2.69 -3.74
C LYS A 23 -7.39 -4.07 -4.17
N ALA A 24 -8.70 -4.22 -4.39
CA ALA A 24 -9.31 -5.47 -4.84
C ALA A 24 -9.03 -5.78 -6.32
N GLU A 25 -8.97 -4.75 -7.16
CA GLU A 25 -8.70 -4.88 -8.60
C GLU A 25 -7.28 -5.39 -8.86
N GLU A 26 -6.28 -4.87 -8.15
CA GLU A 26 -4.89 -5.31 -8.24
C GLU A 26 -4.73 -6.81 -7.86
N ILE A 27 -5.55 -7.33 -6.94
CA ILE A 27 -5.53 -8.73 -6.47
C ILE A 27 -6.21 -9.69 -7.47
N SER A 28 -7.22 -9.23 -8.23
CA SER A 28 -8.06 -10.09 -9.07
C SER A 28 -7.51 -10.37 -10.48
N SER A 29 -6.47 -9.64 -10.91
CA SER A 29 -5.99 -9.64 -12.29
C SER A 29 -5.19 -10.89 -12.72
N GLY A 30 -5.00 -11.89 -11.84
CA GLY A 30 -4.13 -13.06 -12.10
C GLY A 30 -2.65 -12.69 -12.32
N GLN A 31 -2.33 -11.41 -12.15
CA GLN A 31 -1.01 -10.82 -12.30
C GLN A 31 -0.18 -11.12 -11.05
N LYS A 32 1.15 -11.28 -11.21
CA LYS A 32 2.03 -11.43 -10.04
C LYS A 32 1.86 -10.22 -9.13
N VAL A 33 1.31 -10.48 -7.96
CA VAL A 33 1.13 -9.51 -6.88
C VAL A 33 2.51 -8.88 -6.56
N GLY A 34 2.58 -7.55 -6.51
CA GLY A 34 3.80 -6.83 -6.15
C GLY A 34 4.31 -7.22 -4.75
N ARG A 35 5.59 -7.04 -4.45
CA ARG A 35 6.15 -7.47 -3.14
C ARG A 35 5.51 -6.71 -1.98
N LEU A 36 5.19 -5.43 -2.19
CA LEU A 36 4.51 -4.59 -1.21
C LEU A 36 3.08 -5.08 -0.92
N GLN A 37 2.33 -5.41 -1.97
CA GLN A 37 1.00 -5.99 -1.81
C GLN A 37 1.05 -7.35 -1.12
N PHE A 38 2.01 -8.20 -1.50
CA PHE A 38 2.18 -9.51 -0.86
C PHE A 38 2.44 -9.36 0.64
N PHE A 39 3.27 -8.39 1.04
CA PHE A 39 3.48 -8.04 2.45
C PHE A 39 2.17 -7.64 3.13
N GLU A 40 1.37 -6.77 2.51
CA GLU A 40 0.11 -6.30 3.09
C GLU A 40 -0.92 -7.43 3.24
N ILE A 41 -0.99 -8.38 2.31
CA ILE A 41 -1.91 -9.53 2.37
C ILE A 41 -1.48 -10.51 3.47
N THR A 42 -0.18 -10.84 3.53
CA THR A 42 0.34 -11.84 4.46
C THR A 42 0.34 -11.38 5.92
N HIS A 43 0.39 -10.08 6.17
CA HIS A 43 0.45 -9.51 7.51
C HIS A 43 -0.89 -8.89 7.97
N ARG A 44 -1.98 -9.12 7.23
CA ARG A 44 -3.35 -8.76 7.62
C ARG A 44 -4.12 -9.98 8.12
N LYS A 45 -4.95 -9.75 9.14
CA LYS A 45 -5.95 -10.71 9.61
C LYS A 45 -7.12 -10.77 8.63
N LYS A 46 -8.02 -11.76 8.83
CA LYS A 46 -9.23 -11.93 8.00
C LYS A 46 -10.19 -10.74 8.05
N ASP A 47 -10.17 -9.98 9.13
CA ASP A 47 -10.95 -8.74 9.31
C ASP A 47 -10.31 -7.52 8.62
N GLY A 48 -9.15 -7.71 7.98
CA GLY A 48 -8.41 -6.65 7.29
C GLY A 48 -7.50 -5.81 8.20
N SER A 49 -7.51 -6.03 9.51
CA SER A 49 -6.61 -5.33 10.45
C SER A 49 -5.17 -5.87 10.37
N PRO A 50 -4.15 -5.07 10.70
CA PRO A 50 -2.78 -5.56 10.80
C PRO A 50 -2.65 -6.55 11.98
N MET A 51 -1.78 -7.55 11.84
CA MET A 51 -1.56 -8.54 12.90
C MET A 51 -1.07 -7.92 14.22
N THR A 52 -0.22 -6.90 14.13
CA THR A 52 0.31 -6.12 15.26
C THR A 52 0.26 -4.62 14.96
N SER A 53 0.36 -3.77 16.00
CA SER A 53 0.44 -2.31 15.82
C SER A 53 1.68 -1.90 15.00
N GLU A 54 2.84 -2.51 15.29
CA GLU A 54 4.08 -2.31 14.56
C GLU A 54 3.93 -2.63 13.06
N THR A 55 3.24 -3.73 12.73
CA THR A 55 2.91 -4.07 11.34
C THR A 55 2.07 -2.97 10.68
N GLY A 56 1.12 -2.41 11.41
CA GLY A 56 0.29 -1.29 10.95
C GLY A 56 1.14 -0.07 10.60
N GLU A 57 2.07 0.32 11.48
CA GLU A 57 3.00 1.44 11.25
C GLU A 57 3.92 1.17 10.05
N ILE A 58 4.40 -0.06 9.89
CA ILE A 58 5.22 -0.45 8.73
C ILE A 58 4.40 -0.35 7.44
N MET A 59 3.16 -0.84 7.41
CA MET A 59 2.29 -0.73 6.24
C MET A 59 2.03 0.72 5.84
N GLU A 60 1.89 1.62 6.82
CA GLU A 60 1.73 3.05 6.58
C GLU A 60 2.98 3.65 5.94
N LYS A 61 4.17 3.37 6.50
CA LYS A 61 5.46 3.81 5.94
C LYS A 61 5.70 3.29 4.52
N LEU A 62 5.35 2.03 4.25
CA LEU A 62 5.46 1.44 2.91
C LEU A 62 4.55 2.16 1.89
N LYS A 63 3.33 2.55 2.30
CA LYS A 63 2.40 3.30 1.43
C LYS A 63 2.87 4.72 1.16
N GLU A 64 3.36 5.40 2.19
CA GLU A 64 3.91 6.75 2.06
C GLU A 64 5.11 6.75 1.08
N LYS A 65 6.03 5.80 1.24
CA LYS A 65 7.18 5.65 0.33
C LYS A 65 6.75 5.27 -1.08
N LYS A 66 5.76 4.40 -1.25
CA LYS A 66 5.21 4.06 -2.58
C LYS A 66 4.67 5.29 -3.29
N ALA A 67 3.91 6.13 -2.61
CA ALA A 67 3.39 7.37 -3.18
C ALA A 67 4.52 8.34 -3.59
N GLU A 68 5.57 8.47 -2.77
CA GLU A 68 6.76 9.27 -3.08
C GLU A 68 7.45 8.78 -4.36
N TYR A 69 7.71 7.49 -4.48
CA TYR A 69 8.35 6.91 -5.66
C TYR A 69 7.47 6.90 -6.90
N GLU A 70 6.15 6.72 -6.76
CA GLU A 70 5.20 6.83 -7.89
C GLU A 70 5.13 8.26 -8.42
N ALA A 71 5.17 9.28 -7.55
CA ALA A 71 5.26 10.67 -7.97
C ALA A 71 6.55 10.96 -8.75
N ILE A 72 7.68 10.39 -8.30
CA ILE A 72 8.97 10.50 -9.00
C ILE A 72 8.92 9.75 -10.34
N ALA A 73 8.38 8.54 -10.38
CA ALA A 73 8.26 7.73 -11.60
C ALA A 73 7.32 8.37 -12.62
N SER A 74 6.27 9.07 -12.17
CA SER A 74 5.39 9.87 -13.03
C SER A 74 6.17 10.99 -13.74
N THR A 75 7.16 11.57 -13.07
CA THR A 75 8.06 12.58 -13.66
C THR A 75 9.15 11.95 -14.53
N ASN A 76 9.58 10.73 -14.21
CA ASN A 76 10.71 10.06 -14.83
C ASN A 76 10.28 8.69 -15.38
N SER A 77 9.83 8.66 -16.64
CA SER A 77 9.21 7.50 -17.30
C SER A 77 10.09 6.24 -17.43
N SER A 78 11.35 6.33 -17.01
CA SER A 78 12.33 5.23 -17.05
C SER A 78 12.35 4.37 -15.79
N VAL A 79 11.64 4.75 -14.72
CA VAL A 79 11.71 4.04 -13.44
C VAL A 79 10.82 2.77 -13.47
N ASN A 80 11.44 1.60 -13.34
CA ASN A 80 10.74 0.30 -13.31
C ASN A 80 10.06 0.05 -11.96
N LEU A 81 8.73 -0.18 -11.96
CA LEU A 81 7.90 -0.45 -10.77
C LEU A 81 8.42 -1.59 -9.89
N LYS A 82 8.92 -2.70 -10.47
CA LYS A 82 9.46 -3.82 -9.69
C LYS A 82 10.75 -3.43 -8.95
N ASN A 83 11.48 -2.46 -9.50
CA ASN A 83 12.68 -1.91 -8.88
C ASN A 83 12.31 -0.94 -7.74
N ILE A 84 11.18 -0.22 -7.87
CA ILE A 84 10.62 0.65 -6.84
C ILE A 84 10.18 -0.18 -5.62
N ASP A 85 9.38 -1.22 -5.80
CA ASP A 85 8.93 -2.09 -4.69
C ASP A 85 10.10 -2.66 -3.89
N ASN A 86 11.11 -3.20 -4.58
CA ASN A 86 12.31 -3.74 -3.96
C ASN A 86 13.04 -2.68 -3.13
N ARG A 87 13.19 -1.48 -3.69
CA ARG A 87 13.87 -0.37 -3.04
C ARG A 87 13.12 0.10 -1.79
N ILE A 88 11.81 0.26 -1.88
CA ILE A 88 10.95 0.64 -0.75
C ILE A 88 11.07 -0.39 0.38
N ILE A 89 11.00 -1.69 0.05
CA ILE A 89 11.17 -2.75 1.05
C ILE A 89 12.53 -2.65 1.73
N THR A 90 13.62 -2.48 0.97
CA THR A 90 14.95 -2.37 1.56
C THR A 90 15.15 -1.10 2.40
N GLU A 91 14.46 -0.01 2.06
CA GLU A 91 14.54 1.25 2.81
C GLU A 91 13.71 1.21 4.11
N VAL A 92 12.54 0.57 4.09
CA VAL A 92 11.64 0.51 5.26
C VAL A 92 11.93 -0.68 6.18
N LEU A 93 12.13 -1.87 5.61
CA LEU A 93 12.37 -3.11 6.36
C LEU A 93 13.86 -3.42 6.56
N GLY A 94 14.73 -2.66 5.89
CA GLY A 94 16.15 -2.95 5.80
C GLY A 94 16.48 -3.94 4.69
N PRO A 95 17.76 -4.06 4.30
CA PRO A 95 18.18 -5.04 3.30
C PRO A 95 17.86 -6.45 3.79
N GLU A 96 17.25 -7.24 2.90
CA GLU A 96 16.93 -8.64 3.12
C GLU A 96 18.22 -9.37 3.51
N ARG A 97 18.40 -9.68 4.80
CA ARG A 97 19.63 -10.28 5.31
C ARG A 97 19.68 -11.76 4.95
N TYR A 98 19.96 -12.05 3.69
CA TYR A 98 20.43 -13.36 3.26
C TYR A 98 21.81 -13.60 3.91
N GLY A 99 21.82 -14.25 5.07
CA GLY A 99 23.08 -14.50 5.78
C GLY A 99 22.99 -14.92 7.25
N ARG A 100 21.94 -15.61 7.69
CA ARG A 100 22.04 -16.43 8.91
C ARG A 100 21.57 -17.84 8.58
N VAL A 101 22.54 -18.66 8.23
CA VAL A 101 22.52 -20.11 8.46
C VAL A 101 23.19 -20.33 9.81
#